data_AF-A0A7X8MJU9-F1
#
_entry.id   AF-A0A7X8MJU9-F1
#
_cell.length_a   1.000
_cell.length_b   1.000
_cell.length_c   1.000
_cell.angle_alpha   90.00
_cell.angle_beta   90.00
_cell.angle_gamma   90.00
#
_symmetry.space_group_name_H-M   'P 1'
#
loop_
_entity.id
_entity.type
_entity.pdbx_description
1 polymer ?
#
loop_
_entity_poly.entity_id
_entity_poly.type
_entity_poly.pdbx_seq_one_letter_code
_entity_poly.pdbx_strand_id
1 'polypeptide(L)'
;GWAEKKGIDINGGRQKANVNEREVDRIGLLQPVLHEQQTKAEFDCQYVLYRNASMQGQEIKQPIKQHMSIGNLEEASIKLLEKSIDKPQTSARENELLELFGIRVISDARVFLSDTTKSKCPTCLQDVLEEYRSETLLLIENILNRDVMTFQSELRGLLQKTIDKDDYSVYKELEQEAYCNVQSCIDAFNTAVEKHNNAIQAKIDNPFEAMMYDTSIDLTAACDVLNQALDVLEAERIAFNDAVIGRERLRNDLLKLNDEVAHYVINDDYLRLIAQRAAREQVEGQLVLLGEQIAELEQQKLKLDAQRKSLRIAVDDINNSLAYIFFSRERLEVVLNSDEQLYHLRSNGKKVDPNKVSCGERNALALCYFFTEIAKETDVRAIYADEMFLVIDDPVSSFDMENRIGIISFLRWKLGQILLGCPTTKVLMMTHDISVLYDMEKVLKEIAKECTEANKSAKYCLLELGCSGIEPFQAKKHNEYTRLLEIIYDYALNGTNETELVIGNIMRRVLEAFSTFLYRKGIADISYNKVILAEIDETIRAYFQNLMYRLVLHGESHYEEHIQGFQGMEFFSHLSQGEKQRTARDIICFMYVLNRSHILSHLSQSAESDIVGWIANIRPPTLAQGEPTLVR
;
A
#
# COMPACT_ATOMS: atom_id res chain seq x y z
N GLY A 1 -3.74 11.92 55.89
CA GLY A 1 -4.07 10.93 54.81
C GLY A 1 -2.81 10.32 54.23
N TRP A 2 -2.88 9.34 53.32
CA TRP A 2 -1.70 8.62 52.78
C TRP A 2 -0.55 9.54 52.35
N ALA A 3 -0.86 10.57 51.56
CA ALA A 3 0.11 11.51 51.01
C ALA A 3 0.84 12.34 52.09
N GLU A 4 0.15 12.65 53.17
CA GLU A 4 0.68 13.39 54.31
C GLU A 4 1.58 12.50 55.16
N LYS A 5 1.11 11.27 55.47
CA LYS A 5 1.90 10.26 56.18
C LYS A 5 3.21 9.95 55.44
N LYS A 6 3.13 9.72 54.12
CA LYS A 6 4.29 9.44 53.27
C LYS A 6 5.20 10.65 53.10
N GLY A 7 4.66 11.82 52.76
CA GLY A 7 5.47 12.99 52.37
C GLY A 7 6.07 13.72 53.56
N ILE A 8 5.30 13.91 54.63
CA ILE A 8 5.64 14.78 55.76
C ILE A 8 6.04 13.91 56.96
N ASP A 9 5.15 13.03 57.41
CA ASP A 9 5.31 12.36 58.71
C ASP A 9 6.46 11.35 58.75
N ILE A 10 6.67 10.59 57.66
CA ILE A 10 7.71 9.55 57.56
C ILE A 10 8.95 10.09 56.86
N ASN A 11 8.79 10.83 55.75
CA ASN A 11 9.93 11.31 54.96
C ASN A 11 10.49 12.66 55.40
N GLY A 12 9.84 13.37 56.34
CA GLY A 12 10.30 14.66 56.85
C GLY A 12 10.24 15.80 55.82
N GLY A 13 9.49 15.65 54.74
CA GLY A 13 9.32 16.65 53.70
C GLY A 13 8.43 17.82 54.14
N ARG A 14 8.48 18.93 53.40
CA ARG A 14 7.62 20.11 53.63
C ARG A 14 6.27 20.05 52.89
N GLN A 15 6.08 19.05 52.03
CA GLN A 15 4.90 18.89 51.18
C GLN A 15 4.35 17.46 51.27
N LYS A 16 3.04 17.32 51.04
CA LYS A 16 2.40 16.01 50.89
C LYS A 16 2.91 15.32 49.62
N ALA A 17 2.96 13.99 49.62
CA ALA A 17 3.33 13.23 48.44
C ALA A 17 2.32 13.45 47.30
N ASN A 18 2.80 13.48 46.05
CA ASN A 18 1.92 13.62 44.89
C ASN A 18 1.06 12.36 44.70
N VAL A 19 -0.22 12.56 44.38
CA VAL A 19 -1.15 11.49 44.02
C VAL A 19 -1.47 11.63 42.54
N ASN A 20 -0.97 10.70 41.73
CA ASN A 20 -1.27 10.60 40.30
C ASN A 20 -1.90 9.25 40.00
N GLU A 21 -2.37 9.07 38.76
CA GLU A 21 -3.07 7.84 38.35
C GLU A 21 -2.21 6.58 38.55
N ARG A 22 -0.89 6.67 38.34
CA ARG A 22 0.06 5.58 38.60
C ARG A 22 0.14 5.19 40.07
N GLU A 23 0.12 6.16 40.99
CA GLU A 23 0.10 5.88 42.43
C GLU A 23 -1.24 5.27 42.86
N VAL A 24 -2.36 5.73 42.28
CA VAL A 24 -3.69 5.14 42.53
C VAL A 24 -3.72 3.69 42.06
N ASP A 25 -3.21 3.39 40.86
CA ASP A 25 -3.11 2.01 40.36
C ASP A 25 -2.15 1.16 41.19
N ARG A 26 -0.96 1.68 41.53
CA ARG A 26 0.04 0.98 42.36
C ARG A 26 -0.54 0.58 43.72
N ILE A 27 -1.25 1.49 44.39
CA ILE A 27 -1.86 1.25 45.70
C ILE A 27 -3.10 0.35 45.56
N GLY A 28 -3.94 0.58 44.55
CA GLY A 28 -5.15 -0.20 44.30
C GLY A 28 -4.86 -1.68 43.98
N LEU A 29 -3.70 -1.98 43.39
CA LEU A 29 -3.26 -3.34 43.05
C LEU A 29 -2.53 -4.08 44.16
N LEU A 30 -2.31 -3.45 45.33
CA LEU A 30 -1.62 -4.12 46.44
C LEU A 30 -2.42 -5.33 46.92
N GLN A 31 -1.70 -6.33 47.44
CA GLN A 31 -2.27 -7.48 48.14
C GLN A 31 -1.67 -7.57 49.53
N PRO A 32 -2.18 -6.78 50.50
CA PRO A 32 -1.66 -6.81 51.86
C PRO A 32 -1.88 -8.19 52.50
N VAL A 33 -0.90 -8.66 53.26
CA VAL A 33 -0.95 -9.96 53.92
C VAL A 33 -1.76 -9.91 55.22
N LEU A 34 -1.68 -8.78 55.93
CA LEU A 34 -2.39 -8.54 57.19
C LEU A 34 -3.75 -7.89 56.92
N HIS A 35 -4.73 -8.18 57.78
CA HIS A 35 -6.04 -7.52 57.69
C HIS A 35 -5.93 -6.04 58.10
N GLU A 36 -6.74 -5.17 57.50
CA GLU A 36 -6.77 -3.71 57.73
C GLU A 36 -6.56 -3.26 59.19
N GLN A 37 -7.26 -3.85 60.17
CA GLN A 37 -7.13 -3.47 61.58
C GLN A 37 -5.74 -3.81 62.16
N GLN A 38 -5.16 -4.93 61.74
CA GLN A 38 -3.82 -5.36 62.15
C GLN A 38 -2.75 -4.48 61.49
N THR A 39 -2.89 -4.18 60.19
CA THR A 39 -1.98 -3.27 59.47
C THR A 39 -1.95 -1.87 60.09
N LYS A 40 -3.12 -1.33 60.49
CA LYS A 40 -3.21 -0.04 61.17
C LYS A 40 -2.55 -0.08 62.55
N ALA A 41 -2.81 -1.12 63.34
CA ALA A 41 -2.21 -1.27 64.66
C ALA A 41 -0.67 -1.40 64.59
N GLU A 42 -0.17 -2.16 63.63
CA GLU A 42 1.26 -2.31 63.38
C GLU A 42 1.90 -0.99 62.95
N PHE A 43 1.25 -0.26 62.03
CA PHE A 43 1.69 1.06 61.62
C PHE A 43 1.81 2.01 62.82
N ASP A 44 0.76 2.11 63.65
CA ASP A 44 0.74 3.03 64.78
C ASP A 44 1.81 2.66 65.82
N CYS A 45 2.03 1.36 66.08
CA CYS A 45 3.07 0.87 66.98
C CYS A 45 4.48 1.23 66.48
N GLN A 46 4.81 0.89 65.23
CA GLN A 46 6.11 1.19 64.65
C GLN A 46 6.34 2.70 64.48
N TYR A 47 5.28 3.48 64.25
CA TYR A 47 5.39 4.92 64.06
C TYR A 47 5.80 5.63 65.36
N VAL A 48 5.30 5.17 66.50
CA VAL A 48 5.75 5.66 67.82
C VAL A 48 7.24 5.37 68.04
N LEU A 49 7.69 4.14 67.73
CA LEU A 49 9.10 3.76 67.83
C LEU A 49 9.99 4.61 66.92
N TYR A 50 9.57 4.81 65.66
CA TYR A 50 10.27 5.63 64.67
C TYR A 50 10.39 7.10 65.08
N ARG A 51 9.35 7.66 65.72
CA ARG A 51 9.37 9.04 66.20
C ARG A 51 10.29 9.23 67.40
N ASN A 52 10.38 8.22 68.27
CA ASN A 52 11.18 8.27 69.50
C ASN A 52 12.67 7.94 69.28
N ALA A 53 13.02 7.24 68.20
CA ALA A 53 14.42 7.03 67.84
C ALA A 53 15.10 8.39 67.55
N SER A 54 16.37 8.58 67.93
CA SER A 54 17.10 9.83 67.65
C SER A 54 17.39 9.98 66.14
N MET A 55 17.57 11.22 65.69
CA MET A 55 17.48 11.63 64.28
C MET A 55 18.83 11.81 63.57
N GLN A 56 19.94 11.52 64.22
CA GLN A 56 21.20 12.17 63.82
C GLN A 56 22.17 11.14 63.29
N GLY A 57 22.33 11.14 61.96
CA GLY A 57 23.46 10.48 61.31
C GLY A 57 23.18 9.90 59.94
N GLN A 58 24.08 10.17 58.99
CA GLN A 58 24.32 9.24 57.89
C GLN A 58 25.36 8.22 58.34
N GLU A 59 25.28 7.00 57.80
CA GLU A 59 26.23 5.94 58.11
C GLU A 59 27.68 6.38 57.88
N ILE A 60 28.53 6.30 58.90
CA ILE A 60 29.97 6.54 58.79
C ILE A 60 30.63 5.25 58.32
N LYS A 61 30.91 5.18 57.02
CA LYS A 61 31.38 3.95 56.34
C LYS A 61 32.85 3.62 56.57
N GLN A 62 33.68 4.60 56.95
CA GLN A 62 35.10 4.40 57.16
C GLN A 62 35.33 3.84 58.57
N PRO A 63 35.89 2.62 58.73
CA PRO A 63 36.27 2.12 60.03
C PRO A 63 37.53 2.83 60.53
N ILE A 64 37.58 3.14 61.82
CA ILE A 64 38.76 3.71 62.45
C ILE A 64 39.84 2.63 62.54
N LYS A 65 41.03 2.93 62.03
CA LYS A 65 42.17 2.01 62.04
C LYS A 65 43.07 2.32 63.24
N GLN A 66 43.48 1.30 63.98
CA GLN A 66 44.61 1.41 64.90
C GLN A 66 45.88 1.63 64.09
N HIS A 67 46.67 2.64 64.45
CA HIS A 67 47.72 3.11 63.55
C HIS A 67 49.13 2.60 63.83
N MET A 68 49.55 2.26 65.05
CA MET A 68 50.96 1.96 65.29
C MET A 68 51.22 0.95 66.41
N SER A 69 52.07 -0.03 66.11
CA SER A 69 52.90 -0.68 67.12
C SER A 69 54.28 -0.06 67.01
N ILE A 70 54.65 0.73 68.01
CA ILE A 70 56.01 1.31 68.11
C ILE A 70 57.01 0.25 68.61
N GLY A 71 56.54 -0.98 68.90
CA GLY A 71 57.37 -2.13 69.18
C GLY A 71 58.39 -1.86 70.29
N ASN A 72 59.64 -2.24 70.07
CA ASN A 72 60.75 -2.02 70.98
C ASN A 72 61.59 -0.78 70.60
N LEU A 73 61.00 0.23 69.94
CA LEU A 73 61.72 1.38 69.41
C LEU A 73 62.46 2.15 70.51
N GLU A 74 61.84 2.39 71.66
CA GLU A 74 62.51 3.08 72.77
C GLU A 74 63.67 2.28 73.35
N GLU A 75 63.54 0.95 73.47
CA GLU A 75 64.64 0.08 73.91
C GLU A 75 65.79 0.06 72.89
N ALA A 76 65.47 0.07 71.60
CA ALA A 76 66.46 0.15 70.53
C ALA A 76 67.18 1.51 70.54
N SER A 77 66.44 2.59 70.79
CA SER A 77 66.98 3.94 70.93
C SER A 77 67.89 4.06 72.14
N ILE A 78 67.52 3.54 73.31
CA ILE A 78 68.38 3.52 74.51
C ILE A 78 69.71 2.82 74.20
N LYS A 79 69.65 1.62 73.62
CA LYS A 79 70.85 0.83 73.27
C LYS A 79 71.76 1.53 72.27
N LEU A 80 71.18 2.13 71.23
CA LEU A 80 71.95 2.79 70.17
C LEU A 80 72.47 4.17 70.63
N LEU A 81 71.78 4.87 71.53
CA LEU A 81 72.27 6.14 72.07
C LEU A 81 73.43 5.94 73.06
N GLU A 82 73.42 4.87 73.85
CA GLU A 82 74.52 4.54 74.76
C GLU A 82 75.77 4.01 74.03
N LYS A 83 75.60 3.37 72.86
CA LYS A 83 76.70 2.85 72.05
C LYS A 83 77.58 3.99 71.53
N SER A 84 78.85 4.03 71.94
CA SER A 84 79.90 4.84 71.32
C SER A 84 80.66 3.99 70.32
N ILE A 85 80.79 4.46 69.08
CA ILE A 85 81.67 3.84 68.09
C ILE A 85 83.09 4.40 68.25
N ASP A 86 84.10 3.57 68.01
CA ASP A 86 85.49 4.00 68.12
C ASP A 86 85.80 5.14 67.16
N LYS A 87 86.49 6.17 67.67
CA LYS A 87 86.99 7.24 66.80
C LYS A 87 87.98 6.61 65.81
N PRO A 88 87.84 6.85 64.49
CA PRO A 88 88.78 6.33 63.51
C PRO A 88 90.20 6.83 63.79
N GLN A 89 91.23 6.04 63.44
CA GLN A 89 92.62 6.49 63.53
C GLN A 89 92.89 7.55 62.45
N THR A 90 92.71 8.80 62.85
CA THR A 90 92.84 9.98 62.00
C THR A 90 94.22 10.62 62.15
N SER A 91 94.75 11.15 61.05
CA SER A 91 95.91 12.04 61.03
C SER A 91 95.64 13.34 61.80
N ALA A 92 96.70 14.07 62.18
CA ALA A 92 96.57 15.34 62.88
C ALA A 92 95.66 16.34 62.13
N ARG A 93 95.70 16.32 60.80
CA ARG A 93 94.87 17.17 59.92
C ARG A 93 93.40 16.76 59.92
N GLU A 94 93.11 15.47 59.95
CA GLU A 94 91.73 14.95 60.00
C GLU A 94 91.08 15.21 61.36
N ASN A 95 91.85 15.16 62.46
CA ASN A 95 91.37 15.55 63.79
C ASN A 95 91.01 17.04 63.87
N GLU A 96 91.83 17.91 63.28
CA GLU A 96 91.55 19.35 63.23
C GLU A 96 90.28 19.66 62.43
N LEU A 97 90.05 18.96 61.30
CA LEU A 97 88.81 19.08 60.53
C LEU A 97 87.58 18.61 61.31
N LEU A 98 87.71 17.52 62.07
CA LEU A 98 86.64 16.99 62.92
C LEU A 98 86.29 17.95 64.06
N GLU A 99 87.28 18.57 64.72
CA GLU A 99 87.07 19.54 65.79
C GLU A 99 86.48 20.87 65.29
N LEU A 100 86.89 21.35 64.11
CA LEU A 100 86.43 22.62 63.55
C LEU A 100 85.00 22.58 63.03
N PHE A 101 84.61 21.51 62.34
CA PHE A 101 83.36 21.46 61.58
C PHE A 101 82.33 20.48 62.15
N GLY A 102 82.77 19.49 62.93
CA GLY A 102 81.90 18.44 63.45
C GLY A 102 81.38 17.48 62.37
N ILE A 103 80.81 16.36 62.80
CA ILE A 103 80.46 15.22 61.94
C ILE A 103 79.32 15.54 60.98
N ARG A 104 78.36 16.37 61.42
CA ARG A 104 77.24 16.79 60.59
C ARG A 104 77.69 17.56 59.36
N VAL A 105 78.52 18.59 59.53
CA VAL A 105 79.02 19.41 58.42
C VAL A 105 79.92 18.57 57.50
N ILE A 106 80.71 17.66 58.06
CA ILE A 106 81.54 16.73 57.27
C ILE A 106 80.68 15.74 56.46
N SER A 107 79.58 15.25 57.04
CA SER A 107 78.62 14.37 56.35
C SER A 107 77.93 15.11 55.20
N ASP A 108 77.51 16.36 55.43
CA ASP A 108 76.92 17.21 54.39
C ASP A 108 77.93 17.55 53.29
N ALA A 109 79.18 17.85 53.67
CA ALA A 109 80.29 18.07 52.74
C ALA A 109 80.59 16.82 51.91
N ARG A 110 80.50 15.62 52.49
CA ARG A 110 80.63 14.35 51.75
C ARG A 110 79.53 14.22 50.70
N VAL A 111 78.27 14.44 51.07
CA VAL A 111 77.14 14.36 50.14
C VAL A 111 77.31 15.38 49.01
N PHE A 112 77.75 16.60 49.34
CA PHE A 112 78.03 17.63 48.36
C PHE A 112 79.18 17.25 47.41
N LEU A 113 80.30 16.78 47.94
CA LEU A 113 81.49 16.41 47.16
C LEU A 113 81.31 15.12 46.37
N SER A 114 80.45 14.19 46.82
CA SER A 114 80.13 12.96 46.09
C SER A 114 79.28 13.24 44.84
N ASP A 115 78.65 14.42 44.76
CA ASP A 115 77.91 14.87 43.59
C ASP A 115 78.85 15.60 42.62
N THR A 116 79.28 14.89 41.57
CA THR A 116 80.20 15.40 40.54
C THR A 116 79.61 16.54 39.71
N THR A 117 78.30 16.79 39.79
CA THR A 117 77.66 17.92 39.10
C THR A 117 77.95 19.27 39.76
N LYS A 118 78.41 19.28 41.01
CA LYS A 118 78.64 20.51 41.79
C LYS A 118 80.09 20.98 41.68
N SER A 119 80.38 21.86 40.71
CA SER A 119 81.75 22.29 40.39
C SER A 119 82.29 23.47 41.20
N LYS A 120 81.48 24.15 42.02
CA LYS A 120 81.88 25.29 42.86
C LYS A 120 81.49 25.09 44.32
N CYS A 121 82.42 25.34 45.24
CA CYS A 121 82.16 25.29 46.67
C CYS A 121 81.14 26.37 47.08
N PRO A 122 80.03 26.04 47.75
CA PRO A 122 78.98 27.01 48.07
C PRO A 122 79.40 28.00 49.16
N THR A 123 80.46 27.70 49.92
CA THR A 123 80.93 28.53 51.03
C THR A 123 81.99 29.53 50.60
N CYS A 124 83.03 29.07 49.88
CA CYS A 124 84.13 29.94 49.43
C CYS A 124 84.09 30.30 47.94
N LEU A 125 83.11 29.76 47.18
CA LEU A 125 82.87 30.02 45.76
C LEU A 125 84.01 29.61 44.81
N GLN A 126 85.03 28.91 45.31
CA GLN A 126 86.13 28.38 44.49
C GLN A 126 85.71 27.15 43.67
N ASP A 127 86.35 26.97 42.51
CA ASP A 127 86.18 25.79 41.68
C ASP A 127 86.77 24.56 42.39
N VAL A 128 85.97 23.50 42.49
CA VAL A 128 86.37 22.22 43.11
C VAL A 128 86.98 21.35 42.02
N LEU A 129 88.31 21.42 41.88
CA LEU A 129 89.06 20.57 40.96
C LEU A 129 88.91 19.09 41.35
N GLU A 130 88.93 18.20 40.36
CA GLU A 130 88.60 16.80 40.60
C GLU A 130 89.66 16.03 41.40
N GLU A 131 90.93 16.42 41.27
CA GLU A 131 92.00 15.93 42.15
C GLU A 131 91.73 16.34 43.61
N TYR A 132 91.38 17.61 43.83
CA TYR A 132 91.03 18.12 45.17
C TYR A 132 89.77 17.46 45.73
N ARG A 133 88.74 17.22 44.90
CA ARG A 133 87.53 16.48 45.30
C ARG A 133 87.87 15.07 45.75
N SER A 134 88.68 14.37 44.96
CA SER A 134 89.07 12.98 45.23
C SER A 134 89.89 12.89 46.50
N GLU A 135 90.89 13.76 46.68
CA GLU A 135 91.70 13.83 47.91
C GLU A 135 90.85 14.18 49.14
N THR A 136 89.95 15.17 49.02
CA THR A 136 89.09 15.60 50.13
C THR A 136 88.05 14.54 50.49
N LEU A 137 87.48 13.84 49.51
CA LEU A 137 86.59 12.70 49.77
C LEU A 137 87.32 11.56 50.48
N LEU A 138 88.57 11.28 50.10
CA LEU A 138 89.40 10.27 50.77
C LEU A 138 89.66 10.65 52.24
N LEU A 139 89.97 11.93 52.51
CA LEU A 139 90.09 12.46 53.88
C LEU A 139 88.77 12.34 54.65
N ILE A 140 87.64 12.63 54.01
CA ILE A 140 86.32 12.52 54.63
C ILE A 140 85.94 11.05 54.87
N GLU A 141 86.29 10.12 53.98
CA GLU A 141 86.04 8.68 54.16
C GLU A 141 86.87 8.07 55.30
N ASN A 142 88.06 8.60 55.56
CA ASN A 142 88.85 8.24 56.73
C ASN A 142 88.17 8.69 58.04
N ILE A 143 87.45 9.82 58.02
CA ILE A 143 86.69 10.35 59.18
C ILE A 143 85.32 9.66 59.31
N LEU A 144 84.61 9.47 58.19
CA LEU A 144 83.31 8.81 58.07
C LEU A 144 83.51 7.40 57.54
N ASN A 145 84.19 6.56 58.32
CA ASN A 145 84.41 5.18 57.94
C ASN A 145 83.07 4.42 57.78
N ARG A 146 83.14 3.21 57.23
CA ARG A 146 81.95 2.37 56.98
C ARG A 146 81.12 2.12 58.24
N ASP A 147 81.76 2.06 59.41
CA ASP A 147 81.10 1.80 60.69
C ASP A 147 80.29 3.02 61.16
N VAL A 148 80.83 4.24 61.02
CA VAL A 148 80.10 5.50 61.30
C VAL A 148 78.86 5.62 60.42
N MET A 149 78.99 5.34 59.12
CA MET A 149 77.86 5.42 58.18
C MET A 149 76.76 4.40 58.50
N THR A 150 77.15 3.16 58.79
CA THR A 150 76.21 2.07 59.10
C THR A 150 75.43 2.43 60.36
N PHE A 151 76.13 2.93 61.39
CA PHE A 151 75.52 3.37 62.64
C PHE A 151 74.58 4.58 62.48
N GLN A 152 74.95 5.59 61.69
CA GLN A 152 74.03 6.69 61.37
C GLN A 152 72.79 6.22 60.59
N SER A 153 72.90 5.20 59.73
CA SER A 153 71.74 4.62 59.06
C SER A 153 70.83 3.86 60.02
N GLU A 154 71.40 3.11 60.98
CA GLU A 154 70.63 2.43 62.03
C GLU A 154 69.84 3.45 62.86
N LEU A 155 70.46 4.57 63.25
CA LEU A 155 69.80 5.66 63.98
C LEU A 155 68.69 6.33 63.16
N ARG A 156 68.92 6.63 61.87
CA ARG A 156 67.87 7.20 61.00
C ARG A 156 66.64 6.29 60.89
N GLY A 157 66.83 4.97 60.99
CA GLY A 157 65.75 3.99 60.99
C GLY A 157 64.82 4.07 62.21
N LEU A 158 65.22 4.77 63.28
CA LEU A 158 64.42 4.95 64.49
C LEU A 158 63.48 6.17 64.43
N LEU A 159 63.67 7.08 63.48
CA LEU A 159 62.84 8.29 63.36
C LEU A 159 61.38 7.95 63.03
N GLN A 160 60.44 8.55 63.77
CA GLN A 160 59.00 8.37 63.61
C GLN A 160 58.33 9.57 62.95
N LYS A 161 57.15 9.36 62.37
CA LYS A 161 56.34 10.43 61.77
C LYS A 161 55.24 10.86 62.74
N THR A 162 54.92 12.15 62.73
CA THR A 162 53.75 12.69 63.40
C THR A 162 52.47 12.35 62.63
N ILE A 163 51.34 12.34 63.35
CA ILE A 163 50.00 12.10 62.81
C ILE A 163 49.33 13.44 62.50
N ASP A 164 48.69 13.54 61.34
CA ASP A 164 47.85 14.69 61.00
C ASP A 164 46.46 14.53 61.63
N LYS A 165 45.97 15.60 62.29
CA LYS A 165 44.66 15.62 62.95
C LYS A 165 43.51 15.61 61.97
N ASP A 166 43.72 16.14 60.76
CA ASP A 166 42.67 16.25 59.75
C ASP A 166 42.22 14.88 59.22
N ASP A 167 43.06 13.84 59.35
CA ASP A 167 42.76 12.46 59.01
C ASP A 167 41.54 11.90 59.79
N TYR A 168 41.21 12.49 60.94
CA TYR A 168 40.09 12.06 61.81
C TYR A 168 38.86 12.98 61.75
N SER A 169 38.89 14.03 60.93
CA SER A 169 37.81 15.03 60.84
C SER A 169 36.42 14.47 60.47
N VAL A 170 36.39 13.31 59.79
CA VAL A 170 35.17 12.58 59.40
C VAL A 170 34.36 12.10 60.62
N TYR A 171 35.01 11.92 61.77
CA TYR A 171 34.39 11.39 63.00
C TYR A 171 33.86 12.49 63.94
N LYS A 172 33.86 13.75 63.51
CA LYS A 172 33.43 14.90 64.32
C LYS A 172 31.96 14.82 64.78
N GLU A 173 31.13 14.07 64.06
CA GLU A 173 29.71 13.86 64.38
C GLU A 173 29.47 12.80 65.48
N LEU A 174 30.52 12.07 65.90
CA LEU A 174 30.46 11.15 67.04
C LEU A 174 30.47 11.91 68.37
N GLU A 175 30.39 11.18 69.48
CA GLU A 175 30.37 11.76 70.82
C GLU A 175 31.53 12.75 71.02
N GLN A 176 31.17 13.99 71.37
CA GLN A 176 32.10 15.12 71.38
C GLN A 176 33.25 14.90 72.36
N GLU A 177 33.01 14.20 73.48
CA GLU A 177 34.03 13.86 74.46
C GLU A 177 35.04 12.83 73.90
N ALA A 178 34.55 11.74 73.29
CA ALA A 178 35.41 10.72 72.67
C ALA A 178 36.25 11.30 71.51
N TYR A 179 35.65 12.14 70.66
CA TYR A 179 36.35 12.80 69.56
C TYR A 179 37.43 13.78 70.05
N CYS A 180 37.10 14.62 71.03
CA CYS A 180 38.06 15.55 71.65
C CYS A 180 39.22 14.78 72.32
N ASN A 181 38.94 13.65 72.96
CA ASN A 181 39.98 12.82 73.60
C ASN A 181 41.00 12.28 72.59
N VAL A 182 40.56 11.78 71.44
CA VAL A 182 41.47 11.33 70.36
C VAL A 182 42.35 12.49 69.87
N GLN A 183 41.78 13.69 69.68
CA GLN A 183 42.53 14.86 69.25
C GLN A 183 43.62 15.27 70.26
N SER A 184 43.34 15.19 71.56
CA SER A 184 44.32 15.44 72.62
C SER A 184 45.39 14.36 72.71
N CYS A 185 45.03 13.09 72.52
CA CYS A 185 46.00 11.99 72.49
C CYS A 185 46.95 12.09 71.29
N ILE A 186 46.47 12.57 70.13
CA ILE A 186 47.32 12.85 68.96
C ILE A 186 48.36 13.95 69.28
N ASP A 187 47.97 15.01 69.98
CA ASP A 187 48.93 16.07 70.38
C ASP A 187 50.02 15.52 71.31
N ALA A 188 49.62 14.74 72.31
CA ALA A 188 50.54 14.12 73.26
C ALA A 188 51.52 13.17 72.55
N PHE A 189 51.00 12.35 71.63
CA PHE A 189 51.79 11.44 70.81
C PHE A 189 52.78 12.18 69.90
N ASN A 190 52.33 13.20 69.17
CA ASN A 190 53.20 13.98 68.28
C ASN A 190 54.31 14.69 69.06
N THR A 191 53.99 15.20 70.26
CA THR A 191 54.97 15.81 71.16
C THR A 191 56.03 14.79 71.59
N ALA A 192 55.63 13.55 71.90
CA ALA A 192 56.57 12.47 72.23
C ALA A 192 57.44 12.08 71.02
N VAL A 193 56.86 11.99 69.82
CA VAL A 193 57.59 11.73 68.57
C VAL A 193 58.63 12.81 68.30
N GLU A 194 58.29 14.09 68.47
CA GLU A 194 59.25 15.19 68.26
C GLU A 194 60.41 15.11 69.25
N LYS A 195 60.14 14.87 70.53
CA LYS A 195 61.19 14.70 71.55
C LYS A 195 62.08 13.49 71.24
N HIS A 196 61.47 12.36 70.86
CA HIS A 196 62.18 11.15 70.45
C HIS A 196 63.11 11.45 69.26
N ASN A 197 62.56 11.99 68.18
CA ASN A 197 63.29 12.31 66.96
C ASN A 197 64.44 13.28 67.21
N ASN A 198 64.25 14.27 68.08
CA ASN A 198 65.31 15.21 68.48
C ASN A 198 66.47 14.50 69.20
N ALA A 199 66.17 13.55 70.10
CA ALA A 199 67.20 12.76 70.78
C ALA A 199 67.99 11.87 69.80
N ILE A 200 67.30 11.22 68.85
CA ILE A 200 67.95 10.44 67.79
C ILE A 200 68.80 11.34 66.88
N GLN A 201 68.29 12.50 66.50
CA GLN A 201 69.02 13.43 65.64
C GLN A 201 70.28 13.97 66.31
N ALA A 202 70.23 14.26 67.62
CA ALA A 202 71.42 14.64 68.38
C ALA A 202 72.50 13.54 68.32
N LYS A 203 72.11 12.26 68.37
CA LYS A 203 73.00 11.09 68.22
C LYS A 203 73.55 10.89 66.81
N ILE A 204 72.77 11.20 65.79
CA ILE A 204 73.25 11.20 64.40
C ILE A 204 74.32 12.28 64.21
N ASP A 205 74.12 13.44 64.83
CA ASP A 205 75.02 14.60 64.72
C ASP A 205 76.32 14.39 65.52
N ASN A 206 76.31 13.59 66.60
CA ASN A 206 77.48 13.24 67.42
C ASN A 206 77.57 11.72 67.76
N PRO A 207 77.94 10.85 66.79
CA PRO A 207 77.96 9.39 66.97
C PRO A 207 79.05 8.84 67.90
N PHE A 208 80.09 9.63 68.22
CA PHE A 208 81.23 9.17 69.02
C PHE A 208 81.00 9.27 70.52
N GLU A 209 80.04 10.07 70.96
CA GLU A 209 79.73 10.27 72.38
C GLU A 209 78.54 9.42 72.79
N ALA A 210 78.63 8.75 73.94
CA ALA A 210 77.47 8.11 74.54
C ALA A 210 76.46 9.17 75.00
N MET A 211 75.18 8.95 74.68
CA MET A 211 74.08 9.82 75.11
C MET A 211 73.04 9.02 75.86
N MET A 212 72.42 9.66 76.83
CA MET A 212 71.32 9.09 77.61
C MET A 212 70.00 9.44 76.91
N TYR A 213 69.19 8.42 76.63
CA TYR A 213 67.82 8.63 76.18
C TYR A 213 66.96 9.06 77.37
N ASP A 214 66.17 10.11 77.19
CA ASP A 214 65.23 10.57 78.22
C ASP A 214 64.04 9.61 78.28
N THR A 215 64.07 8.72 79.26
CA THR A 215 62.99 7.74 79.51
C THR A 215 61.64 8.40 79.86
N SER A 216 61.60 9.70 80.16
CA SER A 216 60.35 10.44 80.38
C SER A 216 59.62 10.84 79.08
N ILE A 217 60.22 10.59 77.91
CA ILE A 217 59.56 10.76 76.60
C ILE A 217 58.37 9.80 76.47
N ASP A 218 58.52 8.57 76.99
CA ASP A 218 57.50 7.52 77.10
C ASP A 218 56.60 7.40 75.85
N LEU A 219 57.26 7.29 74.70
CA LEU A 219 56.63 7.24 73.39
C LEU A 219 55.71 6.02 73.26
N THR A 220 56.09 4.90 73.88
CA THR A 220 55.30 3.67 73.90
C THR A 220 53.98 3.90 74.65
N ALA A 221 54.01 4.49 75.85
CA ALA A 221 52.79 4.78 76.59
C ALA A 221 51.90 5.81 75.87
N ALA A 222 52.48 6.85 75.27
CA ALA A 222 51.71 7.83 74.49
C ALA A 222 51.00 7.18 73.28
N CYS A 223 51.64 6.19 72.66
CA CYS A 223 51.03 5.40 71.58
C CYS A 223 49.91 4.49 72.07
N ASP A 224 50.10 3.82 73.20
CA ASP A 224 49.09 2.93 73.79
C ASP A 224 47.84 3.72 74.21
N VAL A 225 48.02 4.90 74.81
CA VAL A 225 46.91 5.79 75.19
C VAL A 225 46.15 6.28 73.96
N LEU A 226 46.85 6.62 72.87
CA LEU A 226 46.20 6.99 71.61
C LEU A 226 45.41 5.82 71.01
N ASN A 227 45.98 4.61 70.99
CA ASN A 227 45.28 3.42 70.48
C ASN A 227 44.01 3.10 71.30
N GLN A 228 44.06 3.25 72.63
CA GLN A 228 42.88 3.09 73.49
C GLN A 228 41.80 4.13 73.18
N ALA A 229 42.18 5.40 72.95
CA ALA A 229 41.22 6.43 72.57
C ALA A 229 40.57 6.16 71.20
N LEU A 230 41.33 5.60 70.25
CA LEU A 230 40.83 5.18 68.94
C LEU A 230 39.85 4.00 69.04
N ASP A 231 40.07 3.04 69.94
CA ASP A 231 39.15 1.92 70.18
C ASP A 231 37.80 2.37 70.72
N VAL A 232 37.81 3.34 71.65
CA VAL A 232 36.58 3.94 72.18
C VAL A 232 35.81 4.64 71.05
N LEU A 233 36.49 5.42 70.22
CA LEU A 233 35.86 6.12 69.11
C LEU A 233 35.29 5.16 68.04
N GLU A 234 35.92 4.00 67.81
CA GLU A 234 35.39 2.96 66.91
C GLU A 234 34.14 2.27 67.49
N ALA A 235 34.11 2.00 68.80
CA ALA A 235 32.92 1.46 69.46
C ALA A 235 31.73 2.41 69.32
N GLU A 236 31.94 3.72 69.48
CA GLU A 236 30.92 4.75 69.28
C GLU A 236 30.44 4.81 67.82
N ARG A 237 31.35 4.67 66.84
CA ARG A 237 30.98 4.60 65.42
C ARG A 237 30.05 3.40 65.12
N ILE A 238 30.33 2.24 65.71
CA ILE A 238 29.51 1.03 65.53
C ILE A 238 28.10 1.26 66.13
N ALA A 239 28.03 1.73 67.38
CA ALA A 239 26.75 1.99 68.06
C ALA A 239 25.89 3.02 67.32
N PHE A 240 26.51 4.08 66.80
CA PHE A 240 25.86 5.09 65.98
C PHE A 240 25.26 4.51 64.68
N ASN A 241 26.04 3.71 63.95
CA ASN A 241 25.57 3.10 62.70
C ASN A 241 24.44 2.09 62.92
N ASP A 242 24.49 1.29 64.00
CA ASP A 242 23.40 0.38 64.35
C ASP A 242 22.09 1.13 64.62
N ALA A 243 22.15 2.29 65.28
CA ALA A 243 21.00 3.16 65.50
C ALA A 243 20.43 3.75 64.19
N VAL A 244 21.30 4.17 63.26
CA VAL A 244 20.90 4.70 61.93
C VAL A 244 20.24 3.61 61.08
N ILE A 245 20.82 2.42 61.03
CA ILE A 245 20.29 1.28 60.26
C ILE A 245 18.91 0.85 60.80
N GLY A 246 18.75 0.79 62.13
CA GLY A 246 17.47 0.47 62.76
C GLY A 246 16.36 1.45 62.39
N ARG A 247 16.66 2.75 62.36
CA ARG A 247 15.71 3.81 62.00
C ARG A 247 15.28 3.75 60.53
N GLU A 248 16.21 3.52 59.60
CA GLU A 248 15.87 3.42 58.17
C GLU A 248 15.06 2.16 57.84
N ARG A 249 15.29 1.04 58.54
CA ARG A 249 14.40 -0.13 58.42
C ARG A 249 12.97 0.21 58.84
N LEU A 250 12.80 0.79 60.03
CA LEU A 250 11.49 1.23 60.52
C LEU A 250 10.81 2.22 59.56
N ARG A 251 11.57 3.15 58.95
CA ARG A 251 11.04 4.08 57.94
C ARG A 251 10.41 3.34 56.75
N ASN A 252 11.12 2.38 56.19
CA ASN A 252 10.68 1.64 55.00
C ASN A 252 9.46 0.77 55.30
N ASP A 253 9.45 0.14 56.47
CA ASP A 253 8.31 -0.65 56.93
C ASP A 253 7.06 0.24 57.11
N LEU A 254 7.23 1.45 57.68
CA LEU A 254 6.15 2.42 57.81
C LEU A 254 5.63 2.92 56.45
N LEU A 255 6.50 3.15 55.47
CA LEU A 255 6.07 3.52 54.11
C LEU A 255 5.22 2.42 53.48
N LYS A 256 5.63 1.16 53.63
CA LYS A 256 4.89 -0.01 53.15
C LYS A 256 3.53 -0.16 53.86
N LEU A 257 3.52 -0.12 55.18
CA LEU A 257 2.29 -0.21 55.97
C LEU A 257 1.33 0.95 55.65
N ASN A 258 1.84 2.15 55.40
CA ASN A 258 1.01 3.28 54.96
C ASN A 258 0.37 3.05 53.58
N ASP A 259 1.12 2.47 52.63
CA ASP A 259 0.59 2.07 51.32
C ASP A 259 -0.52 0.99 51.48
N GLU A 260 -0.30 -0.01 52.33
CA GLU A 260 -1.29 -1.07 52.60
C GLU A 260 -2.56 -0.53 53.28
N VAL A 261 -2.43 0.39 54.24
CA VAL A 261 -3.59 1.08 54.85
C VAL A 261 -4.35 1.88 53.80
N ALA A 262 -3.65 2.54 52.88
CA ALA A 262 -4.28 3.30 51.81
C ALA A 262 -5.02 2.41 50.81
N HIS A 263 -4.48 1.22 50.50
CA HIS A 263 -5.16 0.22 49.67
C HIS A 263 -6.56 -0.10 50.22
N TYR A 264 -6.66 -0.44 51.51
CA TYR A 264 -7.96 -0.72 52.14
C TYR A 264 -8.93 0.46 52.07
N VAL A 265 -8.44 1.69 52.20
CA VAL A 265 -9.28 2.89 52.13
C VAL A 265 -9.85 3.10 50.73
N ILE A 266 -9.08 2.82 49.67
CA ILE A 266 -9.49 3.11 48.29
C ILE A 266 -10.06 1.91 47.54
N ASN A 267 -10.01 0.70 48.11
CA ASN A 267 -10.28 -0.54 47.39
C ASN A 267 -11.64 -0.52 46.66
N ASP A 268 -12.72 -0.13 47.33
CA ASP A 268 -14.06 -0.10 46.73
C ASP A 268 -14.22 0.96 45.63
N ASP A 269 -13.56 2.12 45.80
CA ASP A 269 -13.50 3.16 44.76
C ASP A 269 -12.66 2.69 43.56
N TYR A 270 -11.55 2.00 43.82
CA TYR A 270 -10.65 1.49 42.80
C TYR A 270 -11.28 0.38 41.97
N LEU A 271 -12.00 -0.56 42.60
CA LEU A 271 -12.78 -1.58 41.90
C LEU A 271 -13.86 -0.96 41.00
N ARG A 272 -14.52 0.11 41.47
CA ARG A 272 -15.47 0.88 40.65
C ARG A 272 -14.77 1.58 39.48
N LEU A 273 -13.59 2.14 39.68
CA LEU A 273 -12.79 2.75 38.61
C LEU A 273 -12.43 1.73 37.52
N ILE A 274 -11.97 0.53 37.91
CA ILE A 274 -11.67 -0.56 36.97
C ILE A 274 -12.92 -0.95 36.18
N ALA A 275 -14.04 -1.15 36.86
CA ALA A 275 -15.30 -1.51 36.21
C ALA A 275 -15.75 -0.44 35.19
N GLN A 276 -15.61 0.84 35.54
CA GLN A 276 -15.96 1.95 34.63
C GLN A 276 -14.99 2.08 33.46
N ARG A 277 -13.69 1.84 33.66
CA ARG A 277 -12.69 1.79 32.57
C ARG A 277 -13.04 0.69 31.57
N ALA A 278 -13.36 -0.51 32.06
CA ALA A 278 -13.78 -1.62 31.20
C ALA A 278 -15.08 -1.33 30.44
N ALA A 279 -16.07 -0.72 31.10
CA ALA A 279 -17.32 -0.32 30.45
C ALA A 279 -17.08 0.75 29.37
N ARG A 280 -16.20 1.73 29.63
CA ARG A 280 -15.83 2.75 28.65
C ARG A 280 -15.16 2.13 27.42
N GLU A 281 -14.20 1.24 27.62
CA GLU A 281 -13.49 0.56 26.53
C GLU A 281 -14.45 -0.23 25.63
N GLN A 282 -15.45 -0.91 26.21
CA GLN A 282 -16.49 -1.59 25.43
C GLN A 282 -17.33 -0.63 24.58
N VAL A 283 -17.75 0.51 25.15
CA VAL A 283 -18.54 1.52 24.42
C VAL A 283 -17.71 2.22 23.35
N GLU A 284 -16.44 2.54 23.63
CA GLU A 284 -15.50 3.11 22.65
C GLU A 284 -15.29 2.15 21.48
N GLY A 285 -15.12 0.84 21.75
CA GLY A 285 -15.04 -0.19 20.71
C GLY A 285 -16.31 -0.26 19.84
N GLN A 286 -17.50 -0.18 20.44
CA GLN A 286 -18.76 -0.14 19.71
C GLN A 286 -18.88 1.13 18.85
N LEU A 287 -18.43 2.29 19.36
CA LEU A 287 -18.48 3.55 18.63
C LEU A 287 -17.57 3.54 17.39
N VAL A 288 -16.39 2.94 17.49
CA VAL A 288 -15.50 2.74 16.34
C VAL A 288 -16.17 1.86 15.27
N LEU A 289 -16.72 0.70 15.67
CA LEU A 289 -17.42 -0.21 14.76
C LEU A 289 -18.62 0.47 14.07
N LEU A 290 -19.40 1.26 14.80
CA LEU A 290 -20.53 2.01 14.22
C LEU A 290 -20.04 3.06 13.22
N GLY A 291 -18.92 3.73 13.50
CA GLY A 291 -18.29 4.68 12.59
C GLY A 291 -17.84 4.04 11.28
N GLU A 292 -17.24 2.85 11.35
CA GLU A 292 -16.87 2.05 10.17
C GLU A 292 -18.10 1.65 9.34
N GLN A 293 -19.18 1.20 9.99
CA GLN A 293 -20.44 0.86 9.33
C GLN A 293 -21.08 2.05 8.62
N ILE A 294 -21.06 3.24 9.24
CA ILE A 294 -21.57 4.46 8.62
C ILE A 294 -20.76 4.78 7.35
N ALA A 295 -19.43 4.73 7.43
CA ALA A 295 -18.56 4.99 6.28
C ALA A 295 -18.81 3.98 5.14
N GLU A 296 -19.00 2.71 5.46
CA GLU A 296 -19.33 1.67 4.48
C GLU A 296 -20.68 1.96 3.80
N LEU A 297 -21.72 2.26 4.59
CA LEU A 297 -23.06 2.59 4.08
C LEU A 297 -23.05 3.84 3.20
N GLU A 298 -22.24 4.85 3.54
CA GLU A 298 -22.06 6.05 2.71
C GLU A 298 -21.41 5.73 1.37
N GLN A 299 -20.38 4.88 1.35
CA GLN A 299 -19.77 4.41 0.10
C GLN A 299 -20.77 3.62 -0.76
N GLN A 300 -21.56 2.73 -0.14
CA GLN A 300 -22.60 2.00 -0.84
C GLN A 300 -23.65 2.94 -1.44
N LYS A 301 -24.09 3.96 -0.71
CA LYS A 301 -25.01 4.99 -1.20
C LYS A 301 -24.44 5.73 -2.41
N LEU A 302 -23.18 6.18 -2.34
CA LEU A 302 -22.52 6.86 -3.45
C LEU A 302 -22.45 5.97 -4.70
N LYS A 303 -22.17 4.68 -4.53
CA LYS A 303 -22.15 3.71 -5.64
C LYS A 303 -23.52 3.55 -6.27
N LEU A 304 -24.58 3.42 -5.47
CA LEU A 304 -25.97 3.32 -5.95
C LEU A 304 -26.42 4.61 -6.66
N ASP A 305 -26.07 5.78 -6.14
CA ASP A 305 -26.38 7.06 -6.78
C ASP A 305 -25.67 7.22 -8.13
N ALA A 306 -24.41 6.77 -8.22
CA ALA A 306 -23.67 6.75 -9.49
C ALA A 306 -24.32 5.80 -10.51
N GLN A 307 -24.74 4.60 -10.08
CA GLN A 307 -25.46 3.65 -10.93
C GLN A 307 -26.77 4.26 -11.45
N ARG A 308 -27.56 4.89 -10.58
CA ARG A 308 -28.81 5.56 -10.99
C ARG A 308 -28.57 6.67 -12.01
N LYS A 309 -27.51 7.47 -11.83
CA LYS A 309 -27.13 8.51 -12.79
C LYS A 309 -26.74 7.92 -14.15
N SER A 310 -25.99 6.82 -14.16
CA SER A 310 -25.63 6.08 -15.38
C SER A 310 -26.86 5.56 -16.14
N LEU A 311 -27.84 4.98 -15.43
CA LEU A 311 -29.09 4.50 -16.05
C LEU A 311 -29.86 5.63 -16.75
N ARG A 312 -29.92 6.83 -16.13
CA ARG A 312 -30.58 8.00 -16.73
C ARG A 312 -29.87 8.47 -18.01
N ILE A 313 -28.54 8.52 -17.99
CA ILE A 313 -27.73 8.89 -19.17
C ILE A 313 -27.98 7.91 -20.32
N ALA A 314 -28.05 6.60 -20.03
CA ALA A 314 -28.36 5.60 -21.04
C ALA A 314 -29.76 5.78 -21.65
N VAL A 315 -30.78 6.09 -20.84
CA VAL A 315 -32.14 6.39 -21.34
C VAL A 315 -32.14 7.61 -22.26
N ASP A 316 -31.42 8.66 -21.88
CA ASP A 316 -31.33 9.88 -22.68
C ASP A 316 -30.65 9.60 -24.04
N ASP A 317 -29.57 8.80 -24.09
CA ASP A 317 -28.92 8.41 -25.35
C ASP A 317 -29.79 7.52 -26.24
N ILE A 318 -30.51 6.56 -25.64
CA ILE A 318 -31.48 5.72 -26.36
C ILE A 318 -32.57 6.61 -26.97
N ASN A 319 -33.15 7.53 -26.21
CA ASN A 319 -34.22 8.40 -26.69
C ASN A 319 -33.75 9.37 -27.77
N ASN A 320 -32.52 9.89 -27.67
CA ASN A 320 -31.93 10.71 -28.74
C ASN A 320 -31.74 9.90 -30.02
N SER A 321 -31.29 8.65 -29.90
CA SER A 321 -31.10 7.72 -31.01
C SER A 321 -32.43 7.35 -31.68
N LEU A 322 -33.46 7.03 -30.88
CA LEU A 322 -34.82 6.77 -31.37
C LEU A 322 -35.42 7.99 -32.08
N ALA A 323 -35.26 9.17 -31.50
CA ALA A 323 -35.73 10.41 -32.11
C ALA A 323 -35.07 10.70 -33.45
N TYR A 324 -33.79 10.32 -33.58
CA TYR A 324 -33.04 10.42 -34.84
C TYR A 324 -33.56 9.43 -35.90
N ILE A 325 -33.75 8.15 -35.55
CA ILE A 325 -34.27 7.13 -36.47
C ILE A 325 -35.68 7.49 -36.97
N PHE A 326 -36.56 7.93 -36.07
CA PHE A 326 -37.96 8.20 -36.39
C PHE A 326 -38.24 9.61 -36.86
N PHE A 327 -37.24 10.50 -36.82
CA PHE A 327 -37.41 11.94 -37.01
C PHE A 327 -38.54 12.52 -36.11
N SER A 328 -38.75 11.92 -34.93
CA SER A 328 -39.82 12.26 -33.99
C SER A 328 -39.44 11.83 -32.57
N ARG A 329 -39.57 12.75 -31.61
CA ARG A 329 -39.36 12.47 -30.18
C ARG A 329 -40.54 11.74 -29.53
N GLU A 330 -41.70 11.75 -30.19
CA GLU A 330 -42.93 11.21 -29.61
C GLU A 330 -43.25 9.81 -30.12
N ARG A 331 -42.71 9.39 -31.27
CA ARG A 331 -43.05 8.10 -31.90
C ARG A 331 -42.77 6.91 -30.97
N LEU A 332 -41.60 6.88 -30.36
CA LEU A 332 -41.22 5.91 -29.34
C LEU A 332 -40.22 6.51 -28.35
N GLU A 333 -40.50 6.37 -27.05
CA GLU A 333 -39.68 6.88 -25.95
C GLU A 333 -39.57 5.82 -24.84
N VAL A 334 -38.39 5.69 -24.25
CA VAL A 334 -38.13 4.95 -23.02
C VAL A 334 -38.15 5.92 -21.84
N VAL A 335 -38.95 5.64 -20.82
CA VAL A 335 -39.06 6.45 -19.61
C VAL A 335 -38.66 5.63 -18.40
N LEU A 336 -37.77 6.18 -17.57
CA LEU A 336 -37.41 5.59 -16.29
C LEU A 336 -38.42 6.05 -15.23
N ASN A 337 -39.12 5.11 -14.58
CA ASN A 337 -39.96 5.46 -13.44
C ASN A 337 -39.11 5.59 -12.17
N SER A 338 -39.18 6.75 -11.51
CA SER A 338 -38.38 7.06 -10.32
C SER A 338 -38.62 6.09 -9.16
N ASP A 339 -39.83 5.55 -9.06
CA ASP A 339 -40.29 4.76 -7.91
C ASP A 339 -40.01 3.25 -8.06
N GLU A 340 -39.97 2.73 -9.29
CA GLU A 340 -39.85 1.28 -9.55
C GLU A 340 -38.50 0.87 -10.16
N GLN A 341 -37.66 1.83 -10.60
CA GLN A 341 -36.44 1.56 -11.38
C GLN A 341 -36.69 0.70 -12.64
N LEU A 342 -37.95 0.67 -13.13
CA LEU A 342 -38.35 -0.07 -14.31
C LEU A 342 -38.44 0.87 -15.52
N TYR A 343 -38.06 0.34 -16.68
CA TYR A 343 -38.24 0.99 -17.96
C TYR A 343 -39.69 0.85 -18.42
N HIS A 344 -40.30 1.95 -18.85
CA HIS A 344 -41.59 1.96 -19.51
C HIS A 344 -41.47 2.54 -20.92
N LEU A 345 -42.26 2.02 -21.85
CA LEU A 345 -42.33 2.52 -23.21
C LEU A 345 -43.52 3.48 -23.36
N ARG A 346 -43.29 4.56 -24.11
CA ARG A 346 -44.35 5.44 -24.61
C ARG A 346 -44.30 5.47 -26.13
N SER A 347 -45.46 5.34 -26.76
CA SER A 347 -45.62 5.56 -28.20
C SER A 347 -46.65 6.67 -28.41
N ASN A 348 -46.28 7.69 -29.17
CA ASN A 348 -47.02 8.93 -29.38
C ASN A 348 -47.51 9.55 -28.04
N GLY A 349 -46.60 9.60 -27.06
CA GLY A 349 -46.86 10.13 -25.72
C GLY A 349 -47.72 9.24 -24.80
N LYS A 350 -48.21 8.08 -25.27
CA LYS A 350 -49.05 7.17 -24.48
C LYS A 350 -48.27 5.96 -24.01
N LYS A 351 -48.46 5.56 -22.73
CA LYS A 351 -47.86 4.34 -22.18
C LYS A 351 -48.32 3.13 -22.99
N VAL A 352 -47.37 2.28 -23.39
CA VAL A 352 -47.63 1.09 -24.20
C VAL A 352 -46.88 -0.11 -23.61
N ASP A 353 -47.48 -1.29 -23.73
CA ASP A 353 -46.82 -2.55 -23.35
C ASP A 353 -45.83 -2.97 -24.45
N PRO A 354 -44.66 -3.56 -24.12
CA PRO A 354 -43.69 -4.01 -25.11
C PRO A 354 -44.27 -4.94 -26.18
N ASN A 355 -45.27 -5.76 -25.84
CA ASN A 355 -45.94 -6.68 -26.75
C ASN A 355 -46.86 -6.00 -27.78
N LYS A 356 -47.13 -4.70 -27.60
CA LYS A 356 -47.98 -3.89 -28.50
C LYS A 356 -47.17 -2.96 -29.39
N VAL A 357 -45.84 -2.97 -29.27
CA VAL A 357 -44.91 -2.20 -30.10
C VAL A 357 -44.71 -2.94 -31.43
N SER A 358 -44.70 -2.19 -32.53
CA SER A 358 -44.52 -2.80 -33.86
C SER A 358 -43.17 -3.51 -33.98
N CYS A 359 -43.04 -4.45 -34.92
CA CYS A 359 -41.76 -5.14 -35.16
C CYS A 359 -40.63 -4.15 -35.47
N GLY A 360 -40.89 -3.15 -36.31
CA GLY A 360 -39.88 -2.15 -36.65
C GLY A 360 -39.48 -1.24 -35.48
N GLU A 361 -40.41 -0.86 -34.63
CA GLU A 361 -40.10 -0.11 -33.40
C GLU A 361 -39.27 -0.91 -32.41
N ARG A 362 -39.52 -2.22 -32.30
CA ARG A 362 -38.71 -3.12 -31.48
C ARG A 362 -37.29 -3.27 -32.04
N ASN A 363 -37.15 -3.39 -33.36
CA ASN A 363 -35.85 -3.45 -34.03
C ASN A 363 -35.04 -2.16 -33.81
N ALA A 364 -35.66 -0.99 -34.03
CA ALA A 364 -35.04 0.30 -33.80
C ALA A 364 -34.60 0.48 -32.33
N LEU A 365 -35.46 0.09 -31.37
CA LEU A 365 -35.12 0.12 -29.95
C LEU A 365 -33.94 -0.80 -29.61
N ALA A 366 -33.94 -2.02 -30.14
CA ALA A 366 -32.84 -2.97 -29.94
C ALA A 366 -31.52 -2.43 -30.50
N LEU A 367 -31.56 -1.80 -31.69
CA LEU A 367 -30.39 -1.20 -32.32
C LEU A 367 -29.87 0.01 -31.52
N CYS A 368 -30.75 0.89 -31.04
CA CYS A 368 -30.37 1.99 -30.16
C CYS A 368 -29.72 1.48 -28.87
N TYR A 369 -30.37 0.50 -28.23
CA TYR A 369 -29.86 -0.12 -27.01
C TYR A 369 -28.48 -0.74 -27.22
N PHE A 370 -28.27 -1.45 -28.33
CA PHE A 370 -27.00 -2.07 -28.68
C PHE A 370 -25.84 -1.05 -28.70
N PHE A 371 -26.01 0.09 -29.37
CA PHE A 371 -24.97 1.12 -29.41
C PHE A 371 -24.80 1.85 -28.07
N THR A 372 -25.88 2.07 -27.31
CA THR A 372 -25.78 2.68 -25.98
C THR A 372 -25.07 1.75 -24.99
N GLU A 373 -25.27 0.43 -25.08
CA GLU A 373 -24.60 -0.54 -24.21
C GLU A 373 -23.09 -0.57 -24.47
N ILE A 374 -22.63 -0.43 -25.73
CA ILE A 374 -21.20 -0.30 -26.06
C ILE A 374 -20.58 0.92 -25.35
N ALA A 375 -21.31 2.03 -25.24
CA ALA A 375 -20.83 3.28 -24.63
C ALA A 375 -20.94 3.31 -23.09
N LYS A 376 -21.56 2.31 -22.46
CA LYS A 376 -21.93 2.31 -21.04
C LYS A 376 -20.75 2.13 -20.08
N GLU A 377 -19.66 1.54 -20.56
CA GLU A 377 -18.45 1.27 -19.76
C GLU A 377 -17.29 2.25 -20.04
N THR A 378 -17.46 3.21 -20.94
CA THR A 378 -16.41 4.13 -21.37
C THR A 378 -16.60 5.55 -20.81
N ASP A 379 -15.50 6.24 -20.48
CA ASP A 379 -15.53 7.67 -20.15
C ASP A 379 -16.14 8.44 -21.32
N VAL A 380 -17.02 9.40 -21.04
CA VAL A 380 -17.70 10.26 -22.04
C VAL A 380 -16.72 10.93 -22.99
N ARG A 381 -15.46 11.13 -22.57
CA ARG A 381 -14.38 11.72 -23.39
C ARG A 381 -13.63 10.72 -24.27
N ALA A 382 -13.81 9.41 -24.07
CA ALA A 382 -13.10 8.32 -24.74
C ALA A 382 -14.05 7.27 -25.35
N ILE A 383 -15.32 7.62 -25.55
CA ILE A 383 -16.31 6.70 -26.14
C ILE A 383 -15.78 6.22 -27.51
N TYR A 384 -15.65 4.90 -27.65
CA TYR A 384 -15.09 4.19 -28.82
C TYR A 384 -13.58 4.35 -29.08
N ALA A 385 -12.80 4.73 -28.06
CA ALA A 385 -11.33 4.75 -28.16
C ALA A 385 -10.71 3.34 -28.15
N ASP A 386 -11.40 2.37 -27.53
CA ASP A 386 -10.93 0.99 -27.42
C ASP A 386 -11.09 0.23 -28.75
N GLU A 387 -10.23 -0.76 -28.97
CA GLU A 387 -10.33 -1.68 -30.11
C GLU A 387 -11.54 -2.60 -29.95
N MET A 388 -12.38 -2.69 -30.99
CA MET A 388 -13.59 -3.51 -30.97
C MET A 388 -13.74 -4.35 -32.24
N PHE A 389 -14.42 -5.49 -32.12
CA PHE A 389 -14.95 -6.22 -33.27
C PHE A 389 -16.48 -6.23 -33.21
N LEU A 390 -17.11 -5.44 -34.07
CA LEU A 390 -18.56 -5.25 -34.10
C LEU A 390 -19.18 -6.17 -35.16
N VAL A 391 -20.16 -6.99 -34.77
CA VAL A 391 -20.94 -7.84 -35.69
C VAL A 391 -22.39 -7.41 -35.62
N ILE A 392 -22.96 -7.04 -36.77
CA ILE A 392 -24.35 -6.59 -36.89
C ILE A 392 -25.04 -7.45 -37.95
N ASP A 393 -26.09 -8.17 -37.56
CA ASP A 393 -26.87 -9.04 -38.45
C ASP A 393 -28.19 -8.37 -38.81
N ASP A 394 -28.42 -8.19 -40.11
CA ASP A 394 -29.60 -7.63 -40.76
C ASP A 394 -30.22 -6.41 -40.03
N PRO A 395 -29.48 -5.28 -39.91
CA PRO A 395 -29.93 -4.15 -39.09
C PRO A 395 -31.11 -3.37 -39.67
N VAL A 396 -31.48 -3.63 -40.93
CA VAL A 396 -32.63 -3.05 -41.61
C VAL A 396 -33.50 -4.20 -42.10
N SER A 397 -34.60 -4.47 -41.39
CA SER A 397 -35.54 -5.53 -41.78
C SER A 397 -36.49 -5.06 -42.88
N SER A 398 -37.12 -6.00 -43.59
CA SER A 398 -38.23 -5.72 -44.52
C SER A 398 -39.42 -5.02 -43.84
N PHE A 399 -39.58 -5.20 -42.52
CA PHE A 399 -40.59 -4.49 -41.72
C PHE A 399 -40.24 -3.03 -41.42
N ASP A 400 -38.99 -2.62 -41.69
CA ASP A 400 -38.47 -1.28 -41.40
C ASP A 400 -38.44 -0.36 -42.63
N MET A 401 -39.08 -0.74 -43.75
CA MET A 401 -39.02 0.03 -45.00
C MET A 401 -39.40 1.52 -44.84
N GLU A 402 -40.39 1.83 -44.00
CA GLU A 402 -40.79 3.22 -43.72
C GLU A 402 -39.69 4.03 -43.00
N ASN A 403 -38.87 3.37 -42.18
CA ASN A 403 -37.82 3.98 -41.37
C ASN A 403 -36.42 3.70 -41.89
N ARG A 404 -36.28 3.03 -43.06
CA ARG A 404 -35.00 2.62 -43.65
C ARG A 404 -34.00 3.77 -43.71
N ILE A 405 -34.42 4.95 -44.16
CA ILE A 405 -33.55 6.13 -44.25
C ILE A 405 -33.04 6.53 -42.87
N GLY A 406 -33.92 6.51 -41.86
CA GLY A 406 -33.57 6.83 -40.47
C GLY A 406 -32.56 5.84 -39.88
N ILE A 407 -32.78 4.54 -40.09
CA ILE A 407 -31.87 3.48 -39.63
C ILE A 407 -30.51 3.55 -40.33
N ILE A 408 -30.48 3.71 -41.66
CA ILE A 408 -29.23 3.83 -42.41
C ILE A 408 -28.45 5.09 -41.98
N SER A 409 -29.16 6.21 -41.76
CA SER A 409 -28.55 7.45 -41.26
C SER A 409 -27.97 7.26 -39.85
N PHE A 410 -28.68 6.53 -39.00
CA PHE A 410 -28.25 6.22 -37.63
C PHE A 410 -27.02 5.32 -37.61
N LEU A 411 -27.00 4.26 -38.44
CA LEU A 411 -25.84 3.40 -38.64
C LEU A 411 -24.65 4.19 -39.17
N ARG A 412 -24.84 5.07 -40.15
CA ARG A 412 -23.79 5.97 -40.64
C ARG A 412 -23.21 6.80 -39.51
N TRP A 413 -24.08 7.41 -38.69
CA TRP A 413 -23.65 8.23 -37.56
C TRP A 413 -22.84 7.42 -36.53
N LYS A 414 -23.38 6.31 -36.02
CA LYS A 414 -22.73 5.51 -34.97
C LYS A 414 -21.47 4.79 -35.48
N LEU A 415 -21.50 4.19 -36.67
CA LEU A 415 -20.31 3.54 -37.26
C LEU A 415 -19.20 4.55 -37.57
N GLY A 416 -19.57 5.76 -38.01
CA GLY A 416 -18.62 6.86 -38.21
C GLY A 416 -17.89 7.20 -36.92
N GLN A 417 -18.61 7.38 -35.81
CA GLN A 417 -18.00 7.62 -34.49
C GLN A 417 -17.07 6.49 -34.06
N ILE A 418 -17.50 5.24 -34.25
CA ILE A 418 -16.74 4.05 -33.84
C ILE A 418 -15.42 3.91 -34.63
N LEU A 419 -15.50 3.97 -35.96
CA LEU A 419 -14.34 3.80 -36.84
C LEU A 419 -13.40 5.00 -36.81
N LEU A 420 -13.93 6.20 -36.55
CA LEU A 420 -13.11 7.38 -36.25
C LEU A 420 -12.52 7.36 -34.84
N GLY A 421 -13.11 6.64 -33.89
CA GLY A 421 -12.59 6.51 -32.53
C GLY A 421 -11.27 5.72 -32.52
N CYS A 422 -11.31 4.48 -33.00
CA CYS A 422 -10.18 3.55 -32.95
C CYS A 422 -9.82 2.97 -34.34
N PRO A 423 -8.60 3.21 -34.86
CA PRO A 423 -8.18 2.72 -36.18
C PRO A 423 -8.09 1.20 -36.32
N THR A 424 -8.02 0.45 -35.21
CA THR A 424 -7.92 -1.01 -35.22
C THR A 424 -9.28 -1.71 -35.17
N THR A 425 -10.36 -0.96 -34.90
CA THR A 425 -11.72 -1.50 -34.84
C THR A 425 -12.17 -2.07 -36.18
N LYS A 426 -12.85 -3.21 -36.12
CA LYS A 426 -13.40 -3.92 -37.28
C LYS A 426 -14.91 -4.05 -37.15
N VAL A 427 -15.63 -3.87 -38.26
CA VAL A 427 -17.08 -4.02 -38.33
C VAL A 427 -17.43 -5.04 -39.40
N LEU A 428 -18.19 -6.06 -39.03
CA LEU A 428 -18.83 -7.02 -39.92
C LEU A 428 -20.34 -6.75 -39.91
N MET A 429 -20.90 -6.41 -41.06
CA MET A 429 -22.34 -6.24 -41.23
C MET A 429 -22.84 -7.27 -42.23
N MET A 430 -23.92 -7.95 -41.88
CA MET A 430 -24.58 -8.95 -42.71
C MET A 430 -25.98 -8.47 -43.05
N THR A 431 -26.46 -8.75 -44.25
CA THR A 431 -27.84 -8.50 -44.66
C THR A 431 -28.19 -9.43 -45.80
N HIS A 432 -29.47 -9.76 -45.91
CA HIS A 432 -30.02 -10.49 -47.06
C HIS A 432 -30.57 -9.54 -48.14
N ASP A 433 -30.72 -8.24 -47.85
CA ASP A 433 -31.22 -7.25 -48.79
C ASP A 433 -30.06 -6.54 -49.53
N ILE A 434 -29.95 -6.81 -50.83
CA ILE A 434 -28.95 -6.20 -51.72
C ILE A 434 -29.10 -4.66 -51.76
N SER A 435 -30.32 -4.15 -51.61
CA SER A 435 -30.58 -2.71 -51.57
C SER A 435 -29.95 -2.07 -50.34
N VAL A 436 -30.04 -2.74 -49.18
CA VAL A 436 -29.38 -2.32 -47.93
C VAL A 436 -27.86 -2.42 -48.09
N LEU A 437 -27.35 -3.48 -48.73
CA LEU A 437 -25.93 -3.62 -49.04
C LEU A 437 -25.40 -2.42 -49.85
N TYR A 438 -26.12 -1.98 -50.89
CA TYR A 438 -25.74 -0.82 -51.70
C TYR A 438 -25.78 0.50 -50.92
N ASP A 439 -26.78 0.69 -50.06
CA ASP A 439 -26.84 1.88 -49.22
C ASP A 439 -25.71 1.91 -48.18
N MET A 440 -25.42 0.76 -47.57
CA MET A 440 -24.30 0.62 -46.64
C MET A 440 -22.94 0.78 -47.35
N GLU A 441 -22.79 0.35 -48.60
CA GLU A 441 -21.58 0.63 -49.38
C GLU A 441 -21.35 2.13 -49.50
N LYS A 442 -22.40 2.93 -49.76
CA LYS A 442 -22.28 4.40 -49.81
C LYS A 442 -21.90 4.98 -48.46
N VAL A 443 -22.53 4.50 -47.38
CA VAL A 443 -22.19 4.89 -46.00
C VAL A 443 -20.72 4.61 -45.69
N LEU A 444 -20.23 3.40 -46.01
CA LEU A 444 -18.85 3.00 -45.78
C LEU A 444 -17.86 3.80 -46.64
N LYS A 445 -18.24 4.18 -47.87
CA LYS A 445 -17.45 5.10 -48.72
C LYS A 445 -17.29 6.46 -48.07
N GLU A 446 -18.37 7.03 -47.51
CA GLU A 446 -18.33 8.30 -46.80
C GLU A 446 -17.44 8.21 -45.55
N ILE A 447 -17.66 7.20 -44.71
CA ILE A 447 -16.87 7.00 -43.48
C ILE A 447 -15.38 6.79 -43.83
N ALA A 448 -15.06 6.00 -44.86
CA ALA A 448 -13.68 5.79 -45.27
C ALA A 448 -13.00 7.10 -45.72
N LYS A 449 -13.76 8.00 -46.38
CA LYS A 449 -13.27 9.33 -46.74
C LYS A 449 -13.03 10.18 -45.49
N GLU A 450 -13.97 10.22 -44.54
CA GLU A 450 -13.80 10.94 -43.26
C GLU A 450 -12.58 10.43 -42.47
N CYS A 451 -12.40 9.10 -42.38
CA CYS A 451 -11.22 8.52 -41.75
C CYS A 451 -9.92 8.96 -42.44
N THR A 452 -9.92 8.99 -43.78
CA THR A 452 -8.74 9.43 -44.56
C THR A 452 -8.41 10.90 -44.28
N GLU A 453 -9.42 11.77 -44.22
CA GLU A 453 -9.27 13.19 -43.85
C GLU A 453 -8.73 13.35 -42.42
N ALA A 454 -9.05 12.42 -41.52
CA ALA A 454 -8.52 12.35 -40.16
C ALA A 454 -7.16 11.62 -40.04
N ASN A 455 -6.47 11.34 -41.14
CA ASN A 455 -5.21 10.57 -41.21
C ASN A 455 -5.31 9.13 -40.64
N LYS A 456 -6.49 8.50 -40.74
CA LYS A 456 -6.75 7.10 -40.36
C LYS A 456 -7.02 6.26 -41.60
N SER A 457 -6.46 5.06 -41.68
CA SER A 457 -6.71 4.15 -42.81
C SER A 457 -7.94 3.29 -42.53
N ALA A 458 -9.00 3.48 -43.31
CA ALA A 458 -10.19 2.63 -43.28
C ALA A 458 -10.40 1.98 -44.65
N LYS A 459 -10.59 0.67 -44.66
CA LYS A 459 -10.88 -0.13 -45.86
C LYS A 459 -12.13 -0.94 -45.61
N TYR A 460 -12.97 -1.08 -46.63
CA TYR A 460 -14.12 -1.98 -46.60
C TYR A 460 -14.05 -2.92 -47.81
N CYS A 461 -14.73 -4.05 -47.69
CA CYS A 461 -14.94 -4.99 -48.78
C CYS A 461 -16.39 -5.48 -48.73
N LEU A 462 -16.95 -5.79 -49.90
CA LEU A 462 -18.27 -6.38 -50.03
C LEU A 462 -18.10 -7.86 -50.35
N LEU A 463 -18.80 -8.71 -49.62
CA LEU A 463 -18.68 -10.16 -49.72
C LEU A 463 -20.09 -10.75 -49.88
N GLU A 464 -20.22 -11.80 -50.68
CA GLU A 464 -21.43 -12.61 -50.82
C GLU A 464 -21.14 -14.00 -50.24
N LEU A 465 -22.10 -14.51 -49.45
CA LEU A 465 -22.07 -15.89 -48.99
C LEU A 465 -22.82 -16.75 -50.03
N GLY A 466 -22.06 -17.44 -50.87
CA GLY A 466 -22.58 -18.39 -51.85
C GLY A 466 -22.52 -19.84 -51.36
N CYS A 467 -22.96 -20.77 -52.21
CA CYS A 467 -22.93 -22.21 -51.92
C CYS A 467 -21.50 -22.77 -51.77
N SER A 468 -20.52 -22.15 -52.45
CA SER A 468 -19.09 -22.50 -52.45
C SER A 468 -18.28 -21.84 -51.34
N GLY A 469 -18.89 -20.95 -50.54
CA GLY A 469 -18.22 -20.16 -49.51
C GLY A 469 -18.37 -18.66 -49.69
N ILE A 470 -17.42 -17.89 -49.17
CA ILE A 470 -17.45 -16.42 -49.18
C ILE A 470 -16.64 -15.90 -50.37
N GLU A 471 -17.28 -15.11 -51.24
CA GLU A 471 -16.66 -14.56 -52.44
C GLU A 471 -16.85 -13.02 -52.51
N PRO A 472 -15.97 -12.27 -53.20
CA PRO A 472 -16.15 -10.83 -53.38
C PRO A 472 -17.45 -10.50 -54.14
N PHE A 473 -18.30 -9.65 -53.56
CA PHE A 473 -19.55 -9.24 -54.21
C PHE A 473 -19.27 -8.32 -55.39
N GLN A 474 -19.71 -8.71 -56.59
CA GLN A 474 -19.48 -7.97 -57.83
C GLN A 474 -20.53 -6.86 -58.04
N ALA A 475 -20.49 -5.84 -57.18
CA ALA A 475 -21.47 -4.74 -57.13
C ALA A 475 -21.79 -4.07 -58.49
N LYS A 476 -20.80 -3.96 -59.39
CA LYS A 476 -20.95 -3.34 -60.72
C LYS A 476 -21.55 -4.24 -61.80
N LYS A 477 -21.56 -5.56 -61.58
CA LYS A 477 -22.11 -6.57 -62.50
C LYS A 477 -23.42 -7.16 -62.00
N HIS A 478 -23.78 -6.89 -60.75
CA HIS A 478 -24.98 -7.42 -60.12
C HIS A 478 -26.22 -6.67 -60.63
N ASN A 479 -26.95 -7.29 -61.56
CA ASN A 479 -28.27 -6.84 -61.99
C ASN A 479 -29.29 -7.90 -61.54
N GLU A 480 -30.10 -7.56 -60.52
CA GLU A 480 -31.08 -8.49 -59.95
C GLU A 480 -32.08 -8.96 -61.02
N TYR A 481 -32.53 -8.06 -61.90
CA TYR A 481 -33.42 -8.42 -63.00
C TYR A 481 -32.78 -9.45 -63.95
N THR A 482 -31.50 -9.27 -64.31
CA THR A 482 -30.75 -10.25 -65.12
C THR A 482 -30.68 -11.60 -64.41
N ARG A 483 -30.27 -11.62 -63.13
CA ARG A 483 -30.12 -12.86 -62.35
C ARG A 483 -31.44 -13.62 -62.20
N LEU A 484 -32.53 -12.91 -61.93
CA LEU A 484 -33.87 -13.50 -61.87
C LEU A 484 -34.28 -14.09 -63.23
N LEU A 485 -33.98 -13.40 -64.34
CA LEU A 485 -34.26 -13.89 -65.68
C LEU A 485 -33.40 -15.11 -66.06
N GLU A 486 -32.12 -15.13 -65.67
CA GLU A 486 -31.22 -16.28 -65.81
C GLU A 486 -31.75 -17.50 -65.02
N ILE A 487 -32.22 -17.30 -63.78
CA ILE A 487 -32.84 -18.37 -62.98
C ILE A 487 -34.07 -18.96 -63.68
N ILE A 488 -34.92 -18.12 -64.30
CA ILE A 488 -36.08 -18.60 -65.08
C ILE A 488 -35.62 -19.43 -66.28
N TYR A 489 -34.58 -18.99 -66.98
CA TYR A 489 -34.03 -19.70 -68.14
C TYR A 489 -33.39 -21.04 -67.74
N ASP A 490 -32.57 -21.07 -66.70
CA ASP A 490 -31.96 -22.30 -66.19
C ASP A 490 -33.01 -23.29 -65.70
N TYR A 491 -34.06 -22.79 -65.02
CA TYR A 491 -35.19 -23.62 -64.61
C TYR A 491 -35.96 -24.18 -65.80
N ALA A 492 -36.16 -23.38 -66.85
CA ALA A 492 -36.81 -23.80 -68.09
C ALA A 492 -36.03 -24.92 -68.81
N LEU A 493 -34.70 -24.99 -68.65
CA LEU A 493 -33.86 -26.05 -69.20
C LEU A 493 -33.89 -27.32 -68.33
N ASN A 494 -33.48 -27.22 -67.06
CA ASN A 494 -33.19 -28.36 -66.19
C ASN A 494 -33.64 -28.11 -64.74
N GLY A 495 -34.85 -27.55 -64.54
CA GLY A 495 -35.33 -27.13 -63.22
C GLY A 495 -35.19 -28.19 -62.12
N THR A 496 -34.86 -27.73 -60.91
CA THR A 496 -34.62 -28.57 -59.71
C THR A 496 -35.73 -28.36 -58.67
N ASN A 497 -35.87 -29.29 -57.72
CA ASN A 497 -36.89 -29.19 -56.67
C ASN A 497 -36.71 -27.95 -55.76
N GLU A 498 -35.48 -27.48 -55.57
CA GLU A 498 -35.19 -26.30 -54.73
C GLU A 498 -35.61 -24.99 -55.41
N THR A 499 -35.36 -24.87 -56.72
CA THR A 499 -35.76 -23.70 -57.50
C THR A 499 -37.28 -23.65 -57.72
N GLU A 500 -37.94 -24.80 -57.75
CA GLU A 500 -39.39 -24.93 -57.94
C GLU A 500 -40.23 -24.21 -56.86
N LEU A 501 -39.74 -24.13 -55.62
CA LEU A 501 -40.46 -23.50 -54.50
C LEU A 501 -40.59 -21.97 -54.65
N VAL A 502 -39.68 -21.34 -55.39
CA VAL A 502 -39.60 -19.87 -55.50
C VAL A 502 -39.81 -19.36 -56.93
N ILE A 503 -39.81 -20.25 -57.93
CA ILE A 503 -39.81 -19.87 -59.34
C ILE A 503 -41.08 -19.12 -59.76
N GLY A 504 -42.24 -19.40 -59.16
CA GLY A 504 -43.50 -18.68 -59.41
C GLY A 504 -43.37 -17.20 -59.12
N ASN A 505 -42.90 -16.87 -57.91
CA ASN A 505 -42.63 -15.49 -57.50
C ASN A 505 -41.57 -14.81 -58.39
N ILE A 506 -40.51 -15.52 -58.75
CA ILE A 506 -39.45 -14.99 -59.63
C ILE A 506 -40.01 -14.64 -61.01
N MET A 507 -40.76 -15.56 -61.63
CA MET A 507 -41.41 -15.34 -62.94
C MET A 507 -42.35 -14.14 -62.91
N ARG A 508 -43.16 -14.00 -61.86
CA ARG A 508 -44.05 -12.86 -61.66
C ARG A 508 -43.27 -11.55 -61.58
N ARG A 509 -42.24 -11.47 -60.72
CA ARG A 509 -41.41 -10.25 -60.55
C ARG A 509 -40.73 -9.82 -61.84
N VAL A 510 -40.16 -10.76 -62.59
CA VAL A 510 -39.49 -10.45 -63.88
C VAL A 510 -40.48 -9.98 -64.93
N LEU A 511 -41.64 -10.65 -65.04
CA LEU A 511 -42.66 -10.29 -66.01
C LEU A 511 -43.33 -8.95 -65.66
N GLU A 512 -43.57 -8.67 -64.39
CA GLU A 512 -44.07 -7.38 -63.89
C GLU A 512 -43.09 -6.24 -64.19
N ALA A 513 -41.80 -6.44 -63.90
CA ALA A 513 -40.77 -5.46 -64.22
C ALA A 513 -40.72 -5.17 -65.73
N PHE A 514 -40.76 -6.23 -66.55
CA PHE A 514 -40.79 -6.11 -68.02
C PHE A 514 -42.03 -5.38 -68.54
N SER A 515 -43.22 -5.80 -68.09
CA SER A 515 -44.51 -5.26 -68.55
C SER A 515 -44.68 -3.79 -68.15
N THR A 516 -44.28 -3.47 -66.92
CA THR A 516 -44.38 -2.12 -66.36
C THR A 516 -43.40 -1.19 -67.05
N PHE A 517 -42.15 -1.63 -67.28
CA PHE A 517 -41.12 -0.79 -67.87
C PHE A 517 -41.38 -0.50 -69.35
N LEU A 518 -41.72 -1.52 -70.15
CA LEU A 518 -41.90 -1.34 -71.60
C LEU A 518 -43.27 -0.76 -71.98
N TYR A 519 -44.33 -1.16 -71.26
CA TYR A 519 -45.70 -0.87 -71.69
C TYR A 519 -46.53 -0.09 -70.66
N ARG A 520 -46.00 0.15 -69.43
CA ARG A 520 -46.73 0.77 -68.32
C ARG A 520 -48.04 0.03 -68.00
N LYS A 521 -48.00 -1.31 -68.09
CA LYS A 521 -49.16 -2.17 -67.85
C LYS A 521 -48.82 -3.34 -66.92
N GLY A 522 -49.83 -3.86 -66.23
CA GLY A 522 -49.69 -5.06 -65.41
C GLY A 522 -49.53 -6.31 -66.29
N ILE A 523 -49.12 -7.41 -65.67
CA ILE A 523 -48.85 -8.68 -66.36
C ILE A 523 -50.08 -9.25 -67.05
N ALA A 524 -51.29 -9.02 -66.53
CA ALA A 524 -52.52 -9.48 -67.18
C ALA A 524 -52.75 -8.75 -68.52
N ASP A 525 -52.61 -7.43 -68.52
CA ASP A 525 -52.98 -6.56 -69.65
C ASP A 525 -52.16 -6.80 -70.92
N ILE A 526 -50.88 -7.16 -70.77
CA ILE A 526 -50.00 -7.38 -71.92
C ILE A 526 -50.39 -8.62 -72.74
N SER A 527 -51.12 -9.58 -72.14
CA SER A 527 -51.59 -10.80 -72.82
C SER A 527 -52.84 -10.61 -73.69
N TYR A 528 -53.63 -9.55 -73.52
CA TYR A 528 -54.85 -9.34 -74.31
C TYR A 528 -54.98 -7.96 -74.95
N ASN A 529 -54.00 -7.07 -74.73
CA ASN A 529 -53.96 -5.78 -75.41
C ASN A 529 -53.65 -5.96 -76.91
N LYS A 530 -54.64 -5.62 -77.74
CA LYS A 530 -54.56 -5.73 -79.21
C LYS A 530 -53.36 -5.00 -79.83
N VAL A 531 -52.92 -3.89 -79.23
CA VAL A 531 -51.77 -3.11 -79.75
C VAL A 531 -50.46 -3.86 -79.50
N ILE A 532 -50.29 -4.42 -78.30
CA ILE A 532 -49.06 -5.16 -77.93
C ILE A 532 -49.02 -6.50 -78.68
N LEU A 533 -50.15 -7.21 -78.75
CA LEU A 533 -50.23 -8.47 -79.49
C LEU A 533 -50.01 -8.31 -81.00
N ALA A 534 -50.20 -7.11 -81.56
CA ALA A 534 -49.89 -6.86 -82.97
C ALA A 534 -48.38 -6.94 -83.27
N GLU A 535 -47.52 -6.78 -82.26
CA GLU A 535 -46.06 -6.95 -82.37
C GLU A 535 -45.65 -8.43 -82.52
N ILE A 536 -46.56 -9.37 -82.20
CA ILE A 536 -46.35 -10.81 -82.27
C ILE A 536 -46.79 -11.35 -83.64
N ASP A 537 -46.02 -12.27 -84.21
CA ASP A 537 -46.35 -12.99 -85.44
C ASP A 537 -47.72 -13.68 -85.38
N GLU A 538 -48.52 -13.57 -86.44
CA GLU A 538 -49.91 -14.03 -86.49
C GLU A 538 -50.03 -15.53 -86.21
N THR A 539 -49.02 -16.31 -86.60
CA THR A 539 -48.98 -17.77 -86.44
C THR A 539 -48.97 -18.24 -84.98
N ILE A 540 -48.45 -17.42 -84.06
CA ILE A 540 -48.31 -17.74 -82.63
C ILE A 540 -49.07 -16.77 -81.72
N ARG A 541 -49.60 -15.67 -82.27
CA ARG A 541 -50.36 -14.65 -81.52
C ARG A 541 -51.53 -15.24 -80.74
N ALA A 542 -52.27 -16.16 -81.35
CA ALA A 542 -53.41 -16.81 -80.71
C ALA A 542 -52.99 -17.66 -79.48
N TYR A 543 -51.78 -18.24 -79.50
CA TYR A 543 -51.26 -18.99 -78.36
C TYR A 543 -51.03 -18.06 -77.17
N PHE A 544 -50.23 -17.01 -77.34
CA PHE A 544 -49.90 -16.08 -76.24
C PHE A 544 -51.10 -15.27 -75.75
N GLN A 545 -52.04 -14.95 -76.64
CA GLN A 545 -53.29 -14.28 -76.24
C GLN A 545 -54.11 -15.12 -75.24
N ASN A 546 -54.07 -16.44 -75.41
CA ASN A 546 -54.83 -17.38 -74.59
C ASN A 546 -53.96 -18.09 -73.53
N LEU A 547 -52.68 -17.72 -73.41
CA LEU A 547 -51.77 -18.29 -72.43
C LEU A 547 -52.16 -17.78 -71.03
N MET A 548 -52.72 -18.67 -70.21
CA MET A 548 -53.21 -18.34 -68.86
C MET A 548 -52.10 -18.34 -67.79
N TYR A 549 -50.90 -17.83 -68.12
CA TYR A 549 -49.81 -17.71 -67.14
C TYR A 549 -50.22 -16.89 -65.90
N ARG A 550 -51.19 -15.98 -66.05
CA ARG A 550 -51.73 -15.20 -64.93
C ARG A 550 -52.33 -16.07 -63.82
N LEU A 551 -53.06 -17.14 -64.13
CA LEU A 551 -53.63 -18.04 -63.11
C LEU A 551 -52.54 -18.79 -62.34
N VAL A 552 -51.41 -19.03 -63.00
CA VAL A 552 -50.23 -19.68 -62.43
C VAL A 552 -49.47 -18.71 -61.52
N LEU A 553 -49.35 -17.43 -61.91
CA LEU A 553 -48.53 -16.43 -61.21
C LEU A 553 -49.27 -15.64 -60.11
N HIS A 554 -50.60 -15.48 -60.18
CA HIS A 554 -51.37 -14.67 -59.23
C HIS A 554 -51.63 -15.36 -57.87
N GLY A 555 -51.41 -16.68 -57.78
CA GLY A 555 -51.73 -17.47 -56.58
C GLY A 555 -50.89 -17.20 -55.32
N GLU A 556 -49.87 -16.33 -55.38
CA GLU A 556 -48.93 -16.10 -54.28
C GLU A 556 -48.93 -14.67 -53.71
N SER A 557 -49.58 -13.67 -54.34
CA SER A 557 -49.35 -12.24 -53.99
C SER A 557 -50.54 -11.40 -53.57
N HIS A 558 -51.79 -11.89 -53.61
CA HIS A 558 -52.96 -11.07 -53.28
C HIS A 558 -53.75 -11.61 -52.07
N TYR A 559 -53.50 -11.00 -50.91
CA TYR A 559 -54.31 -11.18 -49.70
C TYR A 559 -55.77 -10.73 -49.89
N GLU A 560 -56.05 -9.88 -50.89
CA GLU A 560 -57.39 -9.37 -51.22
C GLU A 560 -58.26 -10.42 -51.93
N GLU A 561 -57.70 -11.21 -52.85
CA GLU A 561 -58.41 -12.32 -53.52
C GLU A 561 -58.62 -13.52 -52.58
N HIS A 562 -57.71 -13.70 -51.63
CA HIS A 562 -57.80 -14.69 -50.55
C HIS A 562 -59.05 -14.54 -49.67
N ILE A 563 -59.59 -13.33 -49.56
CA ILE A 563 -60.79 -13.03 -48.75
C ILE A 563 -62.08 -13.19 -49.59
N GLN A 564 -62.02 -13.05 -50.92
CA GLN A 564 -63.20 -13.10 -51.80
C GLN A 564 -63.53 -14.50 -52.32
N GLY A 565 -62.56 -15.42 -52.43
CA GLY A 565 -62.77 -16.82 -52.83
C GLY A 565 -62.67 -17.79 -51.65
N PHE A 566 -63.80 -18.23 -51.08
CA PHE A 566 -63.83 -19.15 -49.93
C PHE A 566 -63.52 -20.63 -50.27
N GLN A 567 -62.90 -20.92 -51.41
CA GLN A 567 -62.42 -22.25 -51.77
C GLN A 567 -60.97 -22.14 -52.26
N GLY A 568 -60.06 -22.69 -51.46
CA GLY A 568 -58.64 -22.68 -51.72
C GLY A 568 -58.27 -23.39 -53.02
N MET A 569 -57.16 -22.95 -53.59
CA MET A 569 -55.94 -23.74 -53.73
C MET A 569 -54.85 -22.79 -54.25
N GLU A 570 -53.66 -22.84 -53.65
CA GLU A 570 -52.42 -22.30 -54.23
C GLU A 570 -52.19 -23.01 -55.57
N PHE A 571 -52.81 -22.53 -56.66
CA PHE A 571 -52.85 -23.22 -57.95
C PHE A 571 -51.44 -23.57 -58.46
N PHE A 572 -50.46 -22.72 -58.16
CA PHE A 572 -49.04 -22.94 -58.43
C PHE A 572 -48.45 -24.17 -57.71
N SER A 573 -48.84 -24.43 -56.46
CA SER A 573 -48.35 -25.56 -55.66
C SER A 573 -48.84 -26.93 -56.19
N HIS A 574 -49.95 -26.94 -56.92
CA HIS A 574 -50.55 -28.16 -57.49
C HIS A 574 -50.10 -28.47 -58.92
N LEU A 575 -49.38 -27.56 -59.57
CA LEU A 575 -48.80 -27.80 -60.88
C LEU A 575 -47.61 -28.74 -60.77
N SER A 576 -47.52 -29.67 -61.72
CA SER A 576 -46.34 -30.51 -61.86
C SER A 576 -45.11 -29.67 -62.24
N GLN A 577 -43.92 -30.15 -61.87
CA GLN A 577 -42.64 -29.54 -62.26
C GLN A 577 -42.55 -29.28 -63.78
N GLY A 578 -43.09 -30.19 -64.61
CA GLY A 578 -43.13 -30.02 -66.07
C GLY A 578 -44.04 -28.89 -66.55
N GLU A 579 -45.16 -28.63 -65.89
CA GLU A 579 -46.05 -27.50 -66.20
C GLU A 579 -45.44 -26.16 -65.79
N LYS A 580 -44.72 -26.13 -64.66
CA LYS A 580 -43.96 -24.96 -64.22
C LYS A 580 -42.83 -24.65 -65.18
N GLN A 581 -42.07 -25.65 -65.63
CA GLN A 581 -41.02 -25.49 -66.65
C GLN A 581 -41.59 -25.00 -67.98
N ARG A 582 -42.74 -25.54 -68.41
CA ARG A 582 -43.44 -25.05 -69.61
C ARG A 582 -43.82 -23.57 -69.46
N THR A 583 -44.37 -23.20 -68.31
CA THR A 583 -44.74 -21.80 -68.02
C THR A 583 -43.52 -20.88 -68.06
N ALA A 584 -42.37 -21.30 -67.52
CA ALA A 584 -41.12 -20.55 -67.60
C ALA A 584 -40.65 -20.34 -69.05
N ARG A 585 -40.69 -21.40 -69.88
CA ARG A 585 -40.39 -21.30 -71.33
C ARG A 585 -41.35 -20.34 -72.02
N ASP A 586 -42.65 -20.48 -71.78
CA ASP A 586 -43.68 -19.65 -72.40
C ASP A 586 -43.52 -18.17 -72.04
N ILE A 587 -43.16 -17.85 -70.78
CA ILE A 587 -42.89 -16.48 -70.34
C ILE A 587 -41.66 -15.91 -71.06
N ILE A 588 -40.56 -16.68 -71.13
CA ILE A 588 -39.35 -16.23 -71.84
C ILE A 588 -39.65 -16.03 -73.33
N CYS A 589 -40.34 -16.97 -73.98
CA CYS A 589 -40.74 -16.85 -75.38
C CYS A 589 -41.65 -15.65 -75.60
N PHE A 590 -42.61 -15.39 -74.70
CA PHE A 590 -43.50 -14.25 -74.78
C PHE A 590 -42.73 -12.93 -74.71
N MET A 591 -41.83 -12.79 -73.73
CA MET A 591 -40.99 -11.61 -73.60
C MET A 591 -40.02 -11.46 -74.79
N TYR A 592 -39.49 -12.55 -75.32
CA TYR A 592 -38.58 -12.56 -76.47
C TYR A 592 -39.27 -12.10 -77.76
N VAL A 593 -40.49 -12.56 -78.03
CA VAL A 593 -41.21 -12.16 -79.24
C VAL A 593 -41.64 -10.69 -79.18
N LEU A 594 -41.94 -10.19 -77.97
CA LEU A 594 -42.21 -8.77 -77.75
C LEU A 594 -40.95 -7.90 -77.85
N ASN A 595 -39.80 -8.36 -77.33
CA ASN A 595 -38.55 -7.61 -77.38
C ASN A 595 -37.31 -8.51 -77.37
N ARG A 596 -36.89 -8.94 -78.56
CA ARG A 596 -35.72 -9.81 -78.78
C ARG A 596 -34.43 -9.22 -78.22
N SER A 597 -34.14 -7.94 -78.52
CA SER A 597 -32.86 -7.33 -78.11
C SER A 597 -32.75 -7.19 -76.59
N HIS A 598 -33.87 -6.93 -75.90
CA HIS A 598 -33.92 -6.91 -74.45
C HIS A 598 -33.51 -8.26 -73.85
N ILE A 599 -34.20 -9.34 -74.22
CA ILE A 599 -33.94 -10.67 -73.66
C ILE A 599 -32.52 -11.18 -73.95
N LEU A 600 -32.01 -10.99 -75.17
CA LEU A 600 -30.67 -11.42 -75.55
C LEU A 600 -29.53 -10.57 -74.94
N SER A 601 -29.85 -9.39 -74.40
CA SER A 601 -28.87 -8.59 -73.65
C SER A 601 -28.69 -9.07 -72.21
N HIS A 602 -29.66 -9.83 -71.70
CA HIS A 602 -29.66 -10.38 -70.34
C HIS A 602 -29.28 -11.86 -70.29
N LEU A 603 -29.57 -12.64 -71.34
CA LEU A 603 -29.23 -14.06 -71.41
C LEU A 603 -27.99 -14.30 -72.26
N SER A 604 -27.36 -15.47 -72.07
CA SER A 604 -26.19 -15.88 -72.87
C SER A 604 -26.53 -16.05 -74.35
N GLN A 605 -25.55 -15.93 -75.25
CA GLN A 605 -25.77 -16.07 -76.70
C GLN A 605 -26.31 -17.46 -77.10
N SER A 606 -26.06 -18.50 -76.30
CA SER A 606 -26.60 -19.85 -76.54
C SER A 606 -28.11 -19.94 -76.30
N ALA A 607 -28.68 -19.04 -75.48
CA ALA A 607 -30.11 -19.05 -75.14
C ALA A 607 -31.03 -18.80 -76.33
N GLU A 608 -30.55 -18.08 -77.35
CA GLU A 608 -31.37 -17.81 -78.54
C GLU A 608 -31.81 -19.10 -79.25
N SER A 609 -30.90 -20.06 -79.38
CA SER A 609 -31.19 -21.34 -80.05
C SER A 609 -32.30 -22.09 -79.33
N ASP A 610 -32.25 -22.11 -78.00
CA ASP A 610 -33.25 -22.79 -77.17
C ASP A 610 -34.62 -22.10 -77.26
N ILE A 611 -34.64 -20.76 -77.15
CA ILE A 611 -35.87 -19.97 -77.21
C ILE A 611 -36.54 -20.11 -78.57
N VAL A 612 -35.77 -20.06 -79.66
CA VAL A 612 -36.29 -20.28 -81.02
C VAL A 612 -36.84 -21.70 -81.16
N GLY A 613 -36.16 -22.71 -80.59
CA GLY A 613 -36.64 -24.09 -80.54
C GLY A 613 -37.97 -24.22 -79.78
N TRP A 614 -38.12 -23.54 -78.64
CA TRP A 614 -39.37 -23.52 -77.87
C TRP A 614 -40.51 -22.84 -78.66
N ILE A 615 -40.24 -21.72 -79.34
CA ILE A 615 -41.22 -21.05 -80.21
C ILE A 615 -41.65 -21.95 -81.37
N ALA A 616 -40.74 -22.71 -81.96
CA ALA A 616 -41.06 -23.66 -83.02
C ALA A 616 -42.03 -24.75 -82.56
N ASN A 617 -41.94 -25.19 -81.30
CA ASN A 617 -42.88 -26.15 -80.70
C ASN A 617 -44.27 -25.57 -80.40
N ILE A 618 -44.39 -24.24 -80.36
CA ILE A 618 -45.66 -23.53 -80.19
C ILE A 618 -46.41 -23.39 -81.53
N ARG A 619 -45.67 -23.33 -82.65
CA ARG A 619 -46.27 -23.26 -83.99
C ARG A 619 -47.03 -24.56 -84.30
N PRO A 620 -48.31 -24.50 -84.71
CA PRO A 620 -48.99 -25.69 -85.22
C PRO A 620 -48.24 -26.22 -86.46
N PRO A 621 -48.16 -27.55 -86.65
CA PRO A 621 -47.51 -28.11 -87.82
C PRO A 621 -48.17 -27.55 -89.07
N THR A 622 -47.36 -26.92 -89.93
CA THR A 622 -47.79 -26.43 -91.24
C THR A 622 -48.43 -27.59 -91.99
N LEU A 623 -49.72 -27.46 -92.35
CA LEU A 623 -50.37 -28.33 -93.32
C LEU A 623 -49.46 -28.38 -94.55
N ALA A 624 -48.91 -29.56 -94.83
CA ALA A 624 -48.09 -29.83 -95.99
C ALA A 624 -48.84 -29.36 -97.23
N GLN A 625 -48.14 -28.53 -98.02
CA GLN A 625 -48.59 -28.03 -99.31
C GLN A 625 -49.04 -29.19 -100.18
N GLY A 626 -50.26 -29.11 -100.71
CA GLY A 626 -50.74 -30.04 -101.73
C GLY A 626 -49.86 -29.95 -102.97
N GLU A 627 -49.31 -31.10 -103.37
CA GLU A 627 -48.73 -31.29 -104.69
C GLU A 627 -49.79 -31.15 -105.80
N PRO A 628 -49.39 -30.72 -107.01
CA PRO A 628 -50.30 -30.25 -108.03
C PRO A 628 -50.96 -31.43 -108.76
N THR A 629 -52.28 -31.39 -108.92
CA THR A 629 -52.97 -32.24 -109.91
C THR A 629 -53.48 -31.38 -111.05
N LEU A 630 -52.74 -31.42 -112.16
CA LEU A 630 -53.16 -30.93 -113.46
C LEU A 630 -54.06 -31.97 -114.14
N VAL A 631 -55.23 -31.51 -114.60
CA VAL A 631 -55.96 -31.94 -115.82
C VAL A 631 -56.56 -33.36 -115.82
N ARG A 632 -57.88 -33.43 -115.65
CA ARG A 632 -58.80 -33.50 -116.80
C ARG A 632 -60.15 -32.86 -116.49
#